data_AF-A0AAW2NRP7-F1
#
_entry.id   AF-A0AAW2NRP7-F1
#
_cell.length_a   1.000
_cell.length_b   1.000
_cell.length_c   1.000
_cell.angle_alpha   90.00
_cell.angle_beta   90.00
_cell.angle_gamma   90.00
#
_symmetry.space_group_name_H-M   'P 1'
#
loop_
_entity.id
_entity.type
_entity.pdbx_description
1 polymer ?
#
loop_
_entity_poly.entity_id
_entity_poly.type
_entity_poly.pdbx_seq_one_letter_code
_entity_poly.pdbx_strand_id
1 'polypeptide(L)'
;MSCNSISLSFLQSTWATTRTQQLREGTRPSSVPALALHPRRLVVEAKSRTRTQDRTARHARILTPETSKVEFDFLPSQIEGTPERPRLCVFRSNKHIYAQVIDDSKMHTLASASTMQKPISEEFDYSSGPTIDVAKKVGEILAKTCLEKGITKVAFDRGGYPYHGRIEALADAAREHGLQF
;
A
#
# COMPACT_ATOMS: atom_id res chain seq x y z
N MET A 1 -64.48 3.08 -1.29
CA MET A 1 -64.49 1.60 -1.24
C MET A 1 -63.69 1.19 -0.02
N SER A 2 -64.35 0.83 1.08
CA SER A 2 -63.67 0.37 2.29
C SER A 2 -64.62 -0.53 3.04
N CYS A 3 -64.30 -1.83 3.07
CA CYS A 3 -64.94 -2.82 3.91
C CYS A 3 -63.86 -3.42 4.81
N ASN A 4 -64.04 -3.21 6.11
CA ASN A 4 -63.94 -4.15 7.24
C ASN A 4 -62.63 -4.97 7.38
N SER A 5 -62.06 -5.14 8.57
CA SER A 5 -62.76 -5.80 9.68
C SER A 5 -61.87 -5.98 10.95
N ILE A 6 -62.55 -6.16 12.10
CA ILE A 6 -62.18 -6.93 13.32
C ILE A 6 -61.21 -6.27 14.33
N SER A 7 -61.40 -6.32 15.66
CA SER A 7 -62.55 -6.52 16.56
C SER A 7 -62.13 -6.05 17.96
N LEU A 8 -63.10 -5.73 18.81
CA LEU A 8 -62.95 -5.37 20.22
C LEU A 8 -62.95 -6.60 21.13
N SER A 9 -62.18 -6.53 22.22
CA SER A 9 -62.65 -6.86 23.58
C SER A 9 -61.64 -6.31 24.62
N PHE A 10 -62.01 -5.35 25.47
CA PHE A 10 -62.70 -5.52 26.78
C PHE A 10 -61.92 -6.42 27.74
N LEU A 11 -61.70 -6.14 29.03
CA LEU A 11 -61.92 -5.01 29.93
C LEU A 11 -61.35 -5.45 31.30
N GLN A 12 -61.37 -4.56 32.29
CA GLN A 12 -61.32 -4.80 33.75
C GLN A 12 -60.01 -4.48 34.49
N SER A 13 -60.00 -3.23 34.94
CA SER A 13 -59.44 -2.68 36.17
C SER A 13 -59.91 -3.37 37.46
N THR A 14 -59.31 -2.95 38.59
CA THR A 14 -59.72 -3.02 40.02
C THR A 14 -58.88 -4.02 40.85
N TRP A 15 -58.35 -3.74 42.06
CA TRP A 15 -58.45 -2.67 43.05
C TRP A 15 -57.17 -2.58 43.91
N ALA A 16 -57.06 -1.47 44.63
CA ALA A 16 -56.09 -1.17 45.68
C ALA A 16 -56.06 -2.20 46.82
N THR A 17 -54.93 -2.29 47.55
CA THR A 17 -54.88 -2.14 49.02
C THR A 17 -53.43 -2.23 49.52
N THR A 18 -53.11 -1.29 50.40
CA THR A 18 -51.89 -1.04 51.19
C THR A 18 -51.46 -2.25 52.02
N ARG A 19 -50.14 -2.53 52.11
CA ARG A 19 -49.58 -3.22 53.28
C ARG A 19 -48.17 -2.75 53.61
N THR A 20 -48.09 -2.31 54.86
CA THR A 20 -46.97 -1.85 55.68
C THR A 20 -45.85 -2.88 55.83
N GLN A 21 -44.69 -2.39 56.28
CA GLN A 21 -43.53 -3.10 56.88
C GLN A 21 -42.60 -3.78 55.86
N GLN A 22 -41.26 -3.72 55.96
CA GLN A 22 -40.38 -3.51 57.11
C GLN A 22 -38.96 -3.26 56.58
N LEU A 23 -38.21 -2.37 57.24
CA LEU A 23 -36.76 -2.28 57.09
C LEU A 23 -36.12 -3.59 57.58
N ARG A 24 -35.24 -4.19 56.77
CA ARG A 24 -34.26 -5.20 57.22
C ARG A 24 -32.90 -4.93 56.59
N GLU A 25 -32.07 -4.31 57.42
CA GLU A 25 -30.66 -4.58 57.67
C GLU A 25 -29.87 -5.36 56.61
N GLY A 26 -28.96 -4.61 55.97
CA GLY A 26 -27.57 -4.92 55.70
C GLY A 26 -27.12 -6.38 55.71
N THR A 27 -26.94 -6.92 54.51
CA THR A 27 -25.80 -7.79 54.21
C THR A 27 -24.92 -7.07 53.19
N ARG A 28 -23.77 -6.57 53.65
CA ARG A 28 -22.70 -6.09 52.77
C ARG A 28 -22.08 -7.33 52.13
N PRO A 29 -22.14 -7.55 50.80
CA PRO A 29 -21.22 -8.49 50.20
C PRO A 29 -19.80 -7.94 50.34
N SER A 30 -18.95 -8.79 50.91
CA SER A 30 -17.53 -8.64 51.15
C SER A 30 -16.77 -8.10 49.93
N SER A 31 -15.91 -7.12 50.21
CA SER A 31 -14.68 -6.76 49.49
C SER A 31 -14.75 -6.90 47.96
N VAL A 32 -15.10 -5.80 47.29
CA VAL A 32 -14.62 -5.59 45.91
C VAL A 32 -13.09 -5.70 45.99
N PRO A 33 -12.42 -6.66 45.32
CA PRO A 33 -10.98 -6.63 45.29
C PRO A 33 -10.59 -5.30 44.67
N ALA A 34 -9.75 -4.53 45.36
CA ALA A 34 -9.22 -3.29 44.84
C ALA A 34 -8.76 -3.57 43.40
N LEU A 35 -9.39 -2.89 42.44
CA LEU A 35 -8.90 -2.80 41.07
C LEU A 35 -7.49 -2.23 41.21
N ALA A 36 -6.51 -3.12 41.30
CA ALA A 36 -5.13 -2.76 41.18
C ALA A 36 -5.05 -2.08 39.82
N LEU A 37 -4.92 -0.75 39.86
CA LEU A 37 -4.42 0.05 38.76
C LEU A 37 -3.01 -0.47 38.51
N HIS A 38 -2.92 -1.62 37.87
CA HIS A 38 -1.73 -2.02 37.17
C HIS A 38 -1.51 -0.84 36.23
N PRO A 39 -0.40 -0.09 36.35
CA PRO A 39 -0.10 0.88 35.32
C PRO A 39 -0.15 0.08 34.03
N ARG A 40 -1.08 0.44 33.12
CA ARG A 40 -1.07 -0.15 31.79
C ARG A 40 0.34 0.11 31.31
N ARG A 41 1.18 -0.91 31.33
CA ARG A 41 2.54 -0.82 30.86
C ARG A 41 2.34 -0.38 29.42
N LEU A 42 2.63 0.89 29.13
CA LEU A 42 2.70 1.35 27.76
C LEU A 42 3.86 0.52 27.20
N VAL A 43 3.52 -0.62 26.60
CA VAL A 43 4.45 -1.37 25.79
C VAL A 43 4.60 -0.49 24.56
N VAL A 44 5.55 0.44 24.64
CA VAL A 44 6.05 1.13 23.47
C VAL A 44 6.82 0.06 22.70
N GLU A 45 6.12 -0.67 21.84
CA GLU A 45 6.78 -1.50 20.85
C GLU A 45 7.52 -0.54 19.92
N ALA A 46 8.85 -0.49 20.06
CA ALA A 46 9.68 0.15 19.06
C ALA A 46 9.42 -0.56 17.74
N LYS A 47 8.69 0.08 16.82
CA LYS A 47 8.61 -0.35 15.42
C LYS A 47 9.98 -0.12 14.80
N SER A 48 10.96 -0.97 15.11
CA SER A 48 12.28 -0.96 14.49
C SER A 48 12.12 -1.37 13.03
N ARG A 49 11.71 -0.43 12.18
CA ARG A 49 11.58 -0.67 10.75
C ARG A 49 12.96 -0.61 10.12
N THR A 50 13.30 -1.67 9.39
CA THR A 50 14.53 -1.68 8.60
C THR A 50 14.35 -0.82 7.35
N ARG A 51 15.45 -0.28 6.80
CA ARG A 51 15.46 0.45 5.53
C ARG A 51 14.71 -0.29 4.42
N THR A 52 14.88 -1.62 4.37
CA THR A 52 14.22 -2.49 3.39
C THR A 52 12.72 -2.54 3.60
N GLN A 53 12.26 -2.70 4.84
CA GLN A 53 10.83 -2.67 5.17
C GLN A 53 10.20 -1.33 4.83
N ASP A 54 10.85 -0.20 5.14
CA ASP A 54 10.32 1.12 4.79
C ASP A 54 10.27 1.37 3.28
N ARG A 55 11.27 0.87 2.53
CA ARG A 55 11.24 0.93 1.06
C ARG A 55 10.11 0.05 0.51
N THR A 56 9.97 -1.18 1.00
CA THR A 56 8.89 -2.09 0.58
C THR A 56 7.52 -1.52 0.92
N ALA A 57 7.35 -0.91 2.10
CA ALA A 57 6.10 -0.24 2.47
C ALA A 57 5.81 1.01 1.63
N ARG A 58 6.84 1.73 1.16
CA ARG A 58 6.67 2.83 0.18
C ARG A 58 6.31 2.31 -1.21
N HIS A 59 6.92 1.20 -1.63
CA HIS A 59 6.63 0.56 -2.91
C HIS A 59 5.20 -0.01 -2.94
N ALA A 60 4.79 -0.70 -1.88
CA ALA A 60 3.43 -1.21 -1.73
C ALA A 60 2.38 -0.09 -1.73
N ARG A 61 2.65 1.04 -1.06
CA ARG A 61 1.75 2.22 -1.09
C ARG A 61 1.53 2.80 -2.49
N ILE A 62 2.47 2.60 -3.41
CA ILE A 62 2.34 3.06 -4.81
C ILE A 62 1.51 2.06 -5.63
N LEU A 63 1.59 0.78 -5.29
CA LEU A 63 0.98 -0.32 -6.04
C LEU A 63 -0.45 -0.66 -5.59
N THR A 64 -0.73 -0.69 -4.29
CA THR A 64 -2.03 -1.10 -3.75
C THR A 64 -2.45 -0.21 -2.57
N PRO A 65 -3.68 0.35 -2.59
CA PRO A 65 -4.21 1.08 -1.45
C PRO A 65 -5.09 0.19 -0.55
N GLU A 66 -4.82 -1.10 -0.39
CA GLU A 66 -5.67 -1.93 0.50
C GLU A 66 -5.25 -1.86 1.98
N THR A 67 -4.02 -1.44 2.29
CA THR A 67 -3.45 -1.60 3.65
C THR A 67 -3.51 -0.36 4.54
N SER A 68 -4.15 0.73 4.12
CA SER A 68 -4.23 1.95 4.92
C SER A 68 -5.66 2.45 5.06
N LYS A 69 -6.40 1.82 5.99
CA LYS A 69 -7.55 2.43 6.68
C LYS A 69 -7.07 3.62 7.54
N VAL A 70 -6.51 4.65 6.93
CA VAL A 70 -6.20 5.93 7.57
C VAL A 70 -6.86 7.01 6.71
N GLU A 71 -7.81 7.71 7.32
CA GLU A 71 -8.71 8.74 6.75
C GLU A 71 -7.99 10.02 6.25
N PHE A 72 -6.74 9.96 5.78
CA PHE A 72 -6.00 11.16 5.39
C PHE A 72 -5.66 11.22 3.89
N ASP A 73 -6.29 12.19 3.23
CA ASP A 73 -6.52 12.36 1.79
C ASP A 73 -5.31 12.79 0.93
N PHE A 74 -4.13 12.17 1.10
CA PHE A 74 -3.02 12.35 0.15
C PHE A 74 -2.40 11.01 -0.23
N LEU A 75 -3.23 10.11 -0.75
CA LEU A 75 -2.78 8.83 -1.29
C LEU A 75 -2.19 9.03 -2.69
N PRO A 76 -1.00 8.50 -2.99
CA PRO A 76 -0.45 8.54 -4.34
C PRO A 76 -1.39 7.79 -5.29
N SER A 77 -1.57 8.35 -6.49
CA SER A 77 -2.36 7.74 -7.57
C SER A 77 -1.84 6.35 -7.92
N GLN A 78 -2.77 5.41 -8.04
CA GLN A 78 -2.53 3.98 -8.27
C GLN A 78 -1.82 3.74 -9.61
N ILE A 79 -0.79 2.90 -9.60
CA ILE A 79 -0.05 2.51 -10.80
C ILE A 79 -0.30 1.03 -11.07
N GLU A 80 -1.18 0.75 -12.03
CA GLU A 80 -1.49 -0.61 -12.49
C GLU A 80 -0.96 -0.84 -13.89
N GLY A 81 -0.35 -2.01 -14.13
CA GLY A 81 0.10 -2.45 -15.44
C GLY A 81 -1.04 -3.10 -16.22
N THR A 82 -1.61 -2.38 -17.17
CA THR A 82 -2.57 -2.92 -18.14
C THR A 82 -1.83 -3.40 -19.40
N PRO A 83 -2.45 -4.24 -20.26
CA PRO A 83 -1.82 -4.64 -21.51
C PRO A 83 -1.54 -3.45 -22.46
N GLU A 84 -2.35 -2.39 -22.40
CA GLU A 84 -2.16 -1.16 -23.20
C GLU A 84 -1.10 -0.24 -22.61
N ARG A 85 -1.03 -0.17 -21.28
CA ARG A 85 -0.07 0.64 -20.53
C ARG A 85 0.61 -0.24 -19.47
N PRO A 86 1.61 -1.06 -19.86
CA PRO A 86 2.32 -1.91 -18.92
C PRO A 86 3.13 -1.07 -17.93
N ARG A 87 3.36 -1.64 -16.74
CA ARG A 87 4.03 -0.95 -15.63
C ARG A 87 5.55 -1.11 -15.76
N LEU A 88 6.26 0.01 -15.81
CA LEU A 88 7.72 0.07 -15.77
C LEU A 88 8.17 0.18 -14.31
N CYS A 89 8.63 -0.92 -13.74
CA CYS A 89 9.14 -0.99 -12.37
C CYS A 89 10.66 -0.79 -12.33
N VAL A 90 11.12 0.17 -11.52
CA VAL A 90 12.56 0.42 -11.29
C VAL A 90 12.99 -0.08 -9.92
N PHE A 91 14.02 -0.91 -9.88
CA PHE A 91 14.66 -1.37 -8.65
C PHE A 91 16.15 -1.01 -8.64
N ARG A 92 16.56 -0.29 -7.59
CA ARG A 92 17.96 0.07 -7.35
C ARG A 92 18.50 -0.68 -6.14
N SER A 93 19.53 -1.48 -6.31
CA SER A 93 20.30 -2.05 -5.20
C SER A 93 21.48 -1.14 -4.85
N ASN A 94 22.33 -1.57 -3.91
CA ASN A 94 23.55 -0.79 -3.59
C ASN A 94 24.51 -0.77 -4.79
N LYS A 95 24.56 -1.86 -5.58
CA LYS A 95 25.51 -2.03 -6.69
C LYS A 95 24.87 -1.97 -8.07
N HIS A 96 23.58 -2.26 -8.23
CA HIS A 96 22.99 -2.46 -9.55
C HIS A 96 21.66 -1.73 -9.71
N ILE A 97 21.28 -1.49 -10.96
CA ILE A 97 19.97 -0.99 -11.35
C ILE A 97 19.31 -2.03 -12.25
N TYR A 98 18.03 -2.29 -11.96
CA TYR A 98 17.17 -3.17 -12.72
C TYR A 98 15.91 -2.40 -13.09
N ALA A 99 15.47 -2.54 -14.33
CA ALA A 99 14.22 -1.99 -14.80
C ALA A 99 13.45 -3.06 -15.58
N GLN A 100 12.17 -3.18 -15.31
CA GLN A 100 11.30 -4.22 -15.88
C GLN A 100 10.00 -3.59 -16.33
N VAL A 101 9.50 -4.05 -17.48
CA VAL A 101 8.18 -3.69 -17.99
C VAL A 101 7.28 -4.91 -17.83
N ILE A 102 6.22 -4.78 -17.03
CA ILE A 102 5.38 -5.86 -16.56
C ILE A 102 3.94 -5.60 -16.98
N ASP A 103 3.29 -6.63 -17.51
CA ASP A 103 1.82 -6.69 -17.65
C ASP A 103 1.28 -7.40 -16.40
N ASP A 104 0.63 -6.66 -15.50
CA ASP A 104 0.13 -7.19 -14.23
C ASP A 104 -1.10 -8.11 -14.45
N SER A 105 -1.82 -7.97 -15.57
CA SER A 105 -2.97 -8.84 -15.91
C SER A 105 -2.52 -10.25 -16.26
N LYS A 106 -1.39 -10.37 -16.95
CA LYS A 106 -0.80 -11.67 -17.35
C LYS A 106 0.30 -12.14 -16.41
N MET A 107 0.68 -11.30 -15.42
CA MET A 107 1.86 -11.48 -14.56
C MET A 107 3.13 -11.81 -15.37
N HIS A 108 3.30 -11.15 -16.52
CA HIS A 108 4.36 -11.45 -17.47
C HIS A 108 5.26 -10.23 -17.70
N THR A 109 6.57 -10.44 -17.62
CA THR A 109 7.56 -9.39 -17.90
C THR A 109 7.82 -9.33 -19.39
N LEU A 110 7.40 -8.23 -20.01
CA LEU A 110 7.54 -7.99 -21.44
C LEU A 110 8.98 -7.64 -21.81
N ALA A 111 9.61 -6.75 -21.06
CA ALA A 111 10.99 -6.31 -21.29
C ALA A 111 11.74 -6.15 -19.97
N SER A 112 13.07 -6.35 -20.01
CA SER A 112 13.92 -6.12 -18.84
C SER A 112 15.28 -5.59 -19.26
N ALA A 113 15.79 -4.64 -18.50
CA ALA A 113 17.14 -4.10 -18.64
C ALA A 113 17.83 -4.10 -17.28
N SER A 114 19.10 -4.47 -17.24
CA SER A 114 19.86 -4.43 -16.01
C SER A 114 21.33 -4.19 -16.26
N THR A 115 22.00 -3.58 -15.28
CA THR A 115 23.45 -3.36 -15.33
C THR A 115 24.29 -4.64 -15.38
N MET A 116 23.67 -5.81 -15.18
CA MET A 116 24.33 -7.12 -15.29
C MET A 116 24.27 -7.70 -16.71
N GLN A 117 23.53 -7.07 -17.63
CA GLN A 117 23.50 -7.50 -19.02
C GLN A 117 24.84 -7.14 -19.69
N LYS A 118 25.36 -8.07 -20.49
CA LYS A 118 26.62 -7.96 -21.25
C LYS A 118 26.88 -6.57 -21.87
N PRO A 119 25.92 -5.95 -22.61
CA PRO A 119 26.17 -4.65 -23.23
C PRO A 119 26.49 -3.53 -22.23
N ILE A 120 26.00 -3.61 -21.00
CA ILE A 120 26.20 -2.57 -19.99
C ILE A 120 27.41 -2.89 -19.12
N SER A 121 27.61 -4.18 -18.80
CA SER A 121 28.73 -4.62 -17.97
C SER A 121 30.08 -4.44 -18.66
N GLU A 122 30.13 -4.53 -19.99
CA GLU A 122 31.37 -4.31 -20.76
C GLU A 122 31.67 -2.82 -20.94
N GLU A 123 30.66 -1.95 -20.97
CA GLU A 123 30.82 -0.51 -21.19
C GLU A 123 31.16 0.25 -19.88
N PHE A 124 30.69 -0.24 -18.73
CA PHE A 124 30.83 0.47 -17.45
C PHE A 124 31.37 -0.40 -16.33
N ASP A 125 32.62 -0.15 -15.97
CA ASP A 125 33.22 -0.64 -14.73
C ASP A 125 33.04 0.40 -13.62
N TYR A 126 32.21 0.08 -12.62
CA TYR A 126 32.03 0.91 -11.43
C TYR A 126 32.25 0.09 -10.14
N SER A 127 33.02 0.65 -9.22
CA SER A 127 33.44 -0.06 -7.99
C SER A 127 32.43 0.04 -6.84
N SER A 128 31.79 1.20 -6.65
CA SER A 128 31.01 1.51 -5.44
C SER A 128 29.49 1.60 -5.63
N GLY A 129 29.01 1.61 -6.87
CA GLY A 129 27.58 1.61 -7.18
C GLY A 129 27.26 2.27 -8.52
N PRO A 130 26.00 2.20 -8.96
CA PRO A 130 25.63 2.66 -10.30
C PRO A 130 25.58 4.19 -10.35
N THR A 131 26.31 4.79 -11.29
CA THR A 131 26.35 6.24 -11.55
C THR A 131 25.11 6.69 -12.32
N ILE A 132 24.92 8.01 -12.46
CA ILE A 132 23.83 8.60 -13.26
C ILE A 132 23.94 8.17 -14.73
N ASP A 133 25.15 8.08 -15.28
CA ASP A 133 25.39 7.69 -16.67
C ASP A 133 24.95 6.24 -16.94
N VAL A 134 25.22 5.35 -15.99
CA VAL A 134 24.75 3.95 -16.02
C VAL A 134 23.23 3.89 -16.04
N ALA A 135 22.55 4.76 -15.28
CA ALA A 135 21.09 4.81 -15.25
C ALA A 135 20.50 5.29 -16.60
N LYS A 136 21.14 6.26 -17.25
CA LYS A 136 20.75 6.72 -18.60
C LYS A 136 20.86 5.58 -19.62
N LYS A 137 21.96 4.85 -19.60
CA LYS A 137 22.22 3.72 -20.51
C LYS A 137 21.22 2.58 -20.31
N VAL A 138 20.87 2.26 -19.06
CA VAL A 138 19.79 1.30 -18.76
C VAL A 138 18.45 1.78 -19.33
N GLY A 139 18.13 3.07 -19.21
CA GLY A 139 16.93 3.67 -19.78
C GLY A 139 16.87 3.58 -21.31
N GLU A 140 18.00 3.89 -21.98
CA GLU A 140 18.15 3.77 -23.43
C GLU A 140 17.92 2.35 -23.92
N ILE A 141 18.61 1.36 -23.32
CA ILE A 141 18.49 -0.05 -23.72
C ILE A 141 17.05 -0.54 -23.50
N LEU A 142 16.45 -0.18 -22.36
CA LEU A 142 15.07 -0.57 -22.07
C LEU A 142 14.09 0.00 -23.09
N ALA A 143 14.24 1.27 -23.46
CA ALA A 143 13.38 1.91 -24.45
C ALA A 143 13.49 1.22 -25.82
N LYS A 144 14.71 0.92 -26.29
CA LYS A 144 14.93 0.17 -27.54
C LYS A 144 14.25 -1.19 -27.51
N THR A 145 14.43 -1.96 -26.44
CA THR A 145 13.79 -3.29 -26.29
C THR A 145 12.26 -3.19 -26.22
N CYS A 146 11.71 -2.11 -25.68
CA CYS A 146 10.25 -1.90 -25.66
C CYS A 146 9.71 -1.55 -27.04
N LEU A 147 10.40 -0.70 -27.80
CA LEU A 147 10.03 -0.34 -29.16
C LEU A 147 10.08 -1.55 -30.10
N GLU A 148 11.09 -2.41 -29.98
CA GLU A 148 11.16 -3.69 -30.71
C GLU A 148 9.93 -4.59 -30.46
N LYS A 149 9.34 -4.48 -29.26
CA LYS A 149 8.14 -5.21 -28.85
C LYS A 149 6.84 -4.46 -29.13
N GLY A 150 6.91 -3.27 -29.74
CA GLY A 150 5.75 -2.44 -30.07
C GLY A 150 5.12 -1.74 -28.86
N ILE A 151 5.84 -1.61 -27.74
CA ILE A 151 5.33 -0.96 -26.52
C ILE A 151 5.78 0.50 -26.51
N THR A 152 4.83 1.42 -26.60
CA THR A 152 5.09 2.87 -26.64
C THR A 152 4.66 3.59 -25.37
N LYS A 153 3.55 3.18 -24.76
CA LYS A 153 2.99 3.77 -23.54
C LYS A 153 3.30 2.90 -22.34
N VAL A 154 3.81 3.48 -21.27
CA VAL A 154 4.08 2.76 -20.01
C VAL A 154 3.64 3.55 -18.79
N ALA A 155 3.41 2.89 -17.67
CA ALA A 155 3.16 3.53 -16.38
C ALA A 155 4.43 3.46 -15.53
N PHE A 156 5.00 4.62 -15.14
CA PHE A 156 6.29 4.66 -14.46
C PHE A 156 6.18 4.42 -12.95
N ASP A 157 6.65 3.26 -12.49
CA ASP A 157 6.76 2.88 -11.08
C ASP A 157 8.19 3.10 -10.56
N ARG A 158 8.33 4.13 -9.73
CA ARG A 158 9.59 4.51 -9.06
C ARG A 158 10.08 3.53 -7.98
N GLY A 159 9.39 2.41 -7.72
CA GLY A 159 9.88 1.32 -6.88
C GLY A 159 10.01 1.66 -5.39
N GLY A 160 9.29 2.70 -4.95
CA GLY A 160 9.42 3.27 -3.60
C GLY A 160 10.65 4.17 -3.42
N TYR A 161 11.37 4.56 -4.47
CA TYR A 161 12.43 5.58 -4.40
C TYR A 161 11.88 6.98 -4.66
N PRO A 162 12.47 8.04 -4.08
CA PRO A 162 12.17 9.41 -4.49
C PRO A 162 12.51 9.60 -5.98
N TYR A 163 11.70 10.39 -6.68
CA TYR A 163 11.97 10.77 -8.07
C TYR A 163 13.04 11.86 -8.07
N HIS A 164 14.30 11.43 -8.10
CA HIS A 164 15.48 12.29 -8.15
C HIS A 164 16.69 11.51 -8.64
N GLY A 165 17.68 12.20 -9.19
CA GLY A 165 19.02 11.69 -9.46
C GLY A 165 18.99 10.52 -10.43
N ARG A 166 19.34 9.30 -9.98
CA ARG A 166 19.42 8.13 -10.86
C ARG A 166 18.06 7.69 -11.41
N ILE A 167 16.98 7.85 -10.64
CA ILE A 167 15.63 7.44 -11.08
C ILE A 167 15.09 8.42 -12.12
N GLU A 168 15.36 9.70 -11.90
CA GLU A 168 15.04 10.79 -12.82
C GLU A 168 15.81 10.62 -14.14
N ALA A 169 17.13 10.42 -14.07
CA ALA A 169 17.97 10.23 -15.27
C ALA A 169 17.60 8.99 -16.10
N LEU A 170 17.15 7.90 -15.45
CA LEU A 170 16.63 6.73 -16.17
C LEU A 170 15.33 7.05 -16.89
N ALA A 171 14.45 7.82 -16.23
CA ALA A 171 13.18 8.24 -16.82
C ALA A 171 13.38 9.19 -18.01
N ASP A 172 14.28 10.15 -17.88
CA ASP A 172 14.57 11.12 -18.95
C ASP A 172 15.17 10.42 -20.17
N ALA A 173 16.14 9.52 -19.97
CA ALA A 173 16.67 8.71 -21.06
C ALA A 173 15.59 7.85 -21.74
N ALA A 174 14.70 7.22 -20.98
CA ALA A 174 13.60 6.45 -21.58
C ALA A 174 12.66 7.34 -22.41
N ARG A 175 12.39 8.57 -21.99
CA ARG A 175 11.58 9.56 -22.74
C ARG A 175 12.26 10.01 -24.02
N GLU A 176 13.56 10.31 -23.97
CA GLU A 176 14.37 10.70 -25.14
C GLU A 176 14.36 9.61 -26.22
N HIS A 177 14.34 8.34 -25.81
CA HIS A 177 14.30 7.18 -26.71
C HIS A 177 12.88 6.73 -27.07
N GLY A 178 11.85 7.56 -26.85
CA GLY A 178 10.52 7.39 -27.44
C GLY A 178 9.48 6.68 -26.56
N LEU A 179 9.81 6.36 -25.31
CA LEU A 179 8.84 5.83 -24.35
C LEU A 179 7.97 6.95 -23.77
N GLN A 180 6.64 6.80 -23.82
CA GLN A 180 5.68 7.81 -23.36
C GLN A 180 5.12 7.41 -21.98
N PHE A 181 5.40 8.23 -20.96
CA PHE A 181 4.87 8.04 -19.60
C PHE A 181 4.86 9.28 -18.71
#